data_AF-A0A060C2V8-F1
#
_entry.id   AF-A0A060C2V8-F1
#
_cell.length_a   1.000
_cell.length_b   1.000
_cell.length_c   1.000
_cell.angle_alpha   90.00
_cell.angle_beta   90.00
_cell.angle_gamma   90.00
#
_symmetry.space_group_name_H-M   'P 1'
#
loop_
_entity.id
_entity.type
_entity.pdbx_description
1 polymer ?
#
loop_
_entity_poly.entity_id
_entity_poly.type
_entity_poly.pdbx_seq_one_letter_code
_entity_poly.pdbx_strand_id
1 'polypeptide(L)'
;TSSGEPIYSVSPFCDAGVASDARAFSELMRFLRDFDGKQQTVVMVQVENEMGILGSPRDFCPAAEEAIRAVVPQEVAKCYGVFGTWLEAFGESAGEYLMACAYASATERIARAGREQYPLPMYVNAWLEQMTRPGTYPSGGPVAKLLPMWQTVAPSIAALAPDIY
;
A
#
# COMPACT_ATOMS: atom_id res chain seq x y z
N THR A 1 -10.95 2.80 14.53
CA THR A 1 -10.13 3.92 15.05
C THR A 1 -9.66 3.59 16.46
N SER A 2 -8.89 4.48 17.11
CA SER A 2 -8.50 4.32 18.52
C SER A 2 -9.68 4.27 19.49
N SER A 3 -10.86 4.79 19.10
CA SER A 3 -12.09 4.71 19.89
C SER A 3 -12.91 3.44 19.62
N GLY A 4 -12.44 2.54 18.76
CA GLY A 4 -13.18 1.34 18.35
C GLY A 4 -14.22 1.59 17.23
N GLU A 5 -14.47 2.84 16.87
CA GLU A 5 -15.39 3.17 15.78
C GLU A 5 -14.83 2.71 14.42
N PRO A 6 -15.65 2.07 13.56
CA PRO A 6 -15.22 1.71 12.22
C PRO A 6 -15.11 2.97 11.33
N ILE A 7 -14.31 2.85 10.28
CA ILE A 7 -14.22 3.84 9.20
C ILE A 7 -14.49 3.15 7.87
N TYR A 8 -14.91 3.92 6.87
CA TYR A 8 -15.17 3.43 5.52
C TYR A 8 -13.87 3.22 4.72
N SER A 9 -12.98 2.36 5.23
CA SER A 9 -11.76 1.93 4.55
C SER A 9 -11.50 0.46 4.89
N VAL A 10 -11.10 -0.32 3.88
CA VAL A 10 -10.75 -1.73 4.08
C VAL A 10 -9.35 -1.79 4.67
N SER A 11 -9.20 -2.55 5.76
CA SER A 11 -7.90 -2.76 6.39
C SER A 11 -6.94 -3.51 5.46
N PRO A 12 -5.70 -3.03 5.26
CA PRO A 12 -4.68 -3.80 4.54
C PRO A 12 -4.23 -5.06 5.30
N PHE A 13 -4.62 -5.20 6.57
CA PHE A 13 -4.41 -6.41 7.37
C PHE A 13 -5.49 -7.48 7.15
N CYS A 14 -6.54 -7.18 6.38
CA CYS A 14 -7.57 -8.15 6.01
C CYS A 14 -7.06 -9.10 4.92
N ASP A 15 -6.47 -10.23 5.31
CA ASP A 15 -5.90 -11.20 4.37
C ASP A 15 -6.92 -11.71 3.34
N ALA A 16 -8.16 -11.98 3.78
CA ALA A 16 -9.23 -12.40 2.89
C ALA A 16 -9.59 -11.33 1.84
N GLY A 17 -9.57 -10.05 2.24
CA GLY A 17 -9.79 -8.91 1.33
C GLY A 17 -8.70 -8.84 0.27
N VAL A 18 -7.43 -8.80 0.70
CA VAL A 18 -6.26 -8.74 -0.20
C VAL A 18 -6.21 -9.96 -1.13
N ALA A 19 -6.51 -11.16 -0.62
CA ALA A 19 -6.54 -12.37 -1.43
C ALA A 19 -7.71 -12.40 -2.44
N SER A 20 -8.85 -11.81 -2.10
CA SER A 20 -9.97 -11.66 -3.03
C SER A 20 -9.64 -10.67 -4.13
N ASP A 21 -9.00 -9.55 -3.78
CA ASP A 21 -8.58 -8.52 -4.71
C ASP A 21 -7.54 -9.06 -5.70
N ALA A 22 -6.45 -9.64 -5.20
CA ALA A 22 -5.39 -10.23 -6.03
C ALA A 22 -5.93 -11.27 -7.02
N ARG A 23 -6.97 -12.03 -6.64
CA ARG A 23 -7.63 -12.99 -7.54
C ARG A 23 -8.41 -12.28 -8.64
N ALA A 24 -9.22 -11.28 -8.30
CA ALA A 24 -9.96 -10.49 -9.29
C ALA A 24 -9.02 -9.75 -10.25
N PHE A 25 -7.96 -9.14 -9.72
CA PHE A 25 -6.94 -8.46 -10.51
C PHE A 25 -6.17 -9.42 -11.42
N SER A 26 -5.80 -10.61 -10.93
CA SER A 26 -5.21 -11.68 -11.76
C SER A 26 -6.13 -12.03 -12.95
N GLU A 27 -7.43 -12.19 -12.71
CA GLU A 27 -8.40 -12.49 -13.78
C GLU A 27 -8.53 -11.35 -14.80
N LEU A 28 -8.50 -10.09 -14.35
CA LEU A 28 -8.45 -8.92 -15.24
C LEU A 28 -7.19 -8.94 -16.11
N MET A 29 -6.01 -9.13 -15.51
CA MET A 29 -4.75 -9.14 -16.25
C MET A 29 -4.67 -10.33 -17.23
N ARG A 30 -5.23 -11.49 -16.85
CA ARG A 30 -5.39 -12.64 -17.74
C ARG A 30 -6.25 -12.30 -18.96
N PHE A 31 -7.40 -11.67 -18.73
CA PHE A 31 -8.28 -11.22 -19.81
C PHE A 31 -7.57 -10.23 -20.75
N LEU A 32 -6.84 -9.25 -20.21
CA LEU A 32 -6.07 -8.29 -21.00
C LEU A 32 -5.02 -8.98 -21.87
N ARG A 33 -4.27 -9.95 -21.34
CA ARG A 33 -3.32 -10.73 -22.14
C ARG A 33 -4.01 -11.45 -23.29
N ASP A 34 -5.11 -12.15 -23.00
CA ASP A 34 -5.77 -13.02 -23.97
C ASP A 34 -6.49 -12.20 -25.06
N PHE A 35 -7.05 -11.05 -24.71
CA PHE A 35 -7.79 -10.18 -25.64
C PHE A 35 -6.91 -9.15 -26.36
N ASP A 36 -6.01 -8.49 -25.64
CA ASP A 36 -5.26 -7.32 -26.12
C ASP A 36 -3.75 -7.58 -26.27
N GLY A 37 -3.24 -8.76 -25.89
CA GLY A 37 -1.79 -9.04 -25.85
C GLY A 37 -1.04 -8.96 -27.19
N LYS A 38 -1.74 -8.93 -28.33
CA LYS A 38 -1.14 -8.71 -29.66
C LYS A 38 -1.04 -7.22 -30.03
N GLN A 39 -2.07 -6.44 -29.71
CA GLN A 39 -2.16 -5.03 -30.08
C GLN A 39 -1.51 -4.14 -28.99
N GLN A 40 -1.57 -4.59 -27.73
CA GLN A 40 -1.16 -3.86 -26.55
C GLN A 40 -1.73 -2.43 -26.52
N THR A 41 -3.05 -2.35 -26.66
CA THR A 41 -3.79 -1.09 -26.54
C THR A 41 -3.67 -0.54 -25.12
N VAL A 42 -3.78 -1.41 -24.11
CA VAL A 42 -3.50 -1.07 -22.71
C VAL A 42 -1.98 -1.11 -22.49
N VAL A 43 -1.40 0.05 -22.19
CA VAL A 43 0.07 0.19 -22.02
C VAL A 43 0.54 0.15 -20.57
N MET A 44 -0.34 0.50 -19.62
CA MET A 44 -0.08 0.49 -18.18
C MET A 44 -1.39 0.28 -17.41
N VAL A 45 -1.29 -0.19 -16.17
CA VAL A 45 -2.45 -0.37 -15.28
C VAL A 45 -2.18 0.31 -13.94
N GLN A 46 -3.13 1.13 -13.47
CA GLN A 46 -3.11 1.63 -12.10
C GLN A 46 -3.62 0.53 -11.16
N VAL A 47 -2.88 0.23 -10.10
CA VAL A 47 -3.31 -0.70 -9.05
C VAL A 47 -3.89 0.14 -7.92
N GLU A 48 -5.16 -0.10 -7.59
CA GLU A 48 -5.98 0.73 -6.70
C GLU A 48 -6.16 2.18 -7.17
N ASN A 49 -6.70 3.02 -6.28
CA ASN A 49 -6.79 4.47 -6.46
C ASN A 49 -6.68 5.20 -5.11
N GLU A 50 -5.73 6.14 -5.00
CA GLU A 50 -5.55 7.05 -3.85
C GLU A 50 -5.60 6.35 -2.48
N MET A 51 -4.81 5.28 -2.33
CA MET A 51 -4.89 4.45 -1.11
C MET A 51 -4.45 5.21 0.14
N GLY A 52 -5.06 4.81 1.27
CA GLY A 52 -4.71 5.27 2.60
C GLY A 52 -5.96 5.40 3.48
N ILE A 53 -5.75 5.87 4.70
CA ILE A 53 -6.83 6.06 5.69
C ILE A 53 -7.09 7.54 5.91
N LEU A 54 -8.35 7.95 5.78
CA LEU A 54 -8.85 9.25 6.26
C LEU A 54 -9.54 9.11 7.62
N GLY A 55 -9.43 10.15 8.45
CA GLY A 55 -10.05 10.21 9.79
C GLY A 55 -9.31 9.41 10.87
N SER A 56 -8.24 8.69 10.51
CA SER A 56 -7.40 7.97 11.46
C SER A 56 -5.93 7.94 11.02
N PRO A 57 -4.96 8.01 11.94
CA PRO A 57 -3.55 7.91 11.60
C PRO A 57 -3.10 6.48 11.27
N ARG A 58 -3.91 5.47 11.65
CA ARG A 58 -3.70 4.06 11.33
C ARG A 58 -4.95 3.24 11.57
N ASP A 59 -4.89 1.98 11.16
CA ASP A 59 -5.82 0.96 11.63
C ASP A 59 -5.51 0.57 13.08
N PHE A 60 -6.56 0.29 13.85
CA PHE A 60 -6.53 -0.12 15.25
C PHE A 60 -7.24 -1.47 15.46
N CYS A 61 -7.49 -2.23 14.38
CA CYS A 61 -7.96 -3.60 14.51
C CYS A 61 -6.92 -4.47 15.26
N PRO A 62 -7.32 -5.64 15.80
CA PRO A 62 -6.41 -6.50 16.55
C PRO A 62 -5.10 -6.85 15.80
N ALA A 63 -5.18 -7.09 14.49
CA ALA A 63 -3.99 -7.38 13.68
C ALA A 63 -3.04 -6.18 13.57
N ALA A 64 -3.57 -4.96 13.47
CA ALA A 64 -2.75 -3.74 13.44
C ALA A 64 -2.12 -3.44 14.81
N GLU A 65 -2.84 -3.70 15.90
CA GLU A 65 -2.32 -3.58 17.28
C GLU A 65 -1.19 -4.57 17.58
N GLU A 66 -1.24 -5.77 17.00
CA GLU A 66 -0.16 -6.73 17.06
C GLU A 66 1.01 -6.27 16.18
N ALA A 67 0.73 -5.87 14.93
CA ALA A 67 1.75 -5.48 13.96
C ALA A 67 2.59 -4.28 14.42
N ILE A 68 1.99 -3.27 15.08
CA ILE A 68 2.74 -2.11 15.57
C ILE A 68 3.75 -2.44 16.68
N ARG A 69 3.58 -3.57 17.37
CA ARG A 69 4.50 -4.06 18.40
C ARG A 69 5.55 -5.01 17.85
N ALA A 70 5.43 -5.40 16.58
CA ALA A 70 6.39 -6.28 15.93
C ALA A 70 7.68 -5.53 15.54
N VAL A 71 8.76 -6.30 15.37
CA VAL A 71 10.03 -5.84 14.81
C VAL A 71 9.81 -5.36 13.37
N VAL A 72 10.43 -4.23 13.00
CA VAL A 72 10.37 -3.70 11.64
C VAL A 72 10.98 -4.72 10.67
N PRO A 73 10.32 -5.03 9.53
CA PRO A 73 10.88 -5.94 8.52
C PRO A 73 12.29 -5.53 8.09
N GLN A 74 13.19 -6.49 7.91
CA GLN A 74 14.62 -6.23 7.70
C GLN A 74 14.91 -5.25 6.55
N GLU A 75 14.20 -5.37 5.44
CA GLU A 75 14.43 -4.51 4.28
C GLU A 75 14.00 -3.07 4.53
N VAL A 76 12.92 -2.87 5.29
CA VAL A 76 12.47 -1.56 5.76
C VAL A 76 13.45 -1.00 6.78
N ALA A 77 13.87 -1.82 7.75
CA ALA A 77 14.85 -1.43 8.76
C ALA A 77 16.16 -0.95 8.12
N LYS A 78 16.63 -1.68 7.10
CA LYS A 78 17.80 -1.31 6.30
C LYS A 78 17.58 -0.04 5.48
N CYS A 79 16.43 0.10 4.82
CA CYS A 79 16.08 1.29 4.04
C CYS A 79 16.13 2.56 4.88
N TYR A 80 15.62 2.50 6.10
CA TYR A 80 15.52 3.65 7.01
C TYR A 80 16.68 3.77 8.02
N GLY A 81 17.59 2.79 8.08
CA GLY A 81 18.69 2.78 9.05
C GLY A 81 18.22 2.69 10.51
N VAL A 82 17.11 1.98 10.75
CA VAL A 82 16.47 1.83 12.06
C VAL A 82 16.55 0.38 12.57
N PHE A 83 16.23 0.17 13.84
CA PHE A 83 16.20 -1.14 14.47
C PHE A 83 15.07 -1.23 15.51
N GLY A 84 14.72 -2.46 15.91
CA GLY A 84 13.69 -2.71 16.90
C GLY A 84 12.28 -2.78 16.32
N THR A 85 11.30 -2.58 17.20
CA THR A 85 9.87 -2.55 16.87
C THR A 85 9.48 -1.27 16.13
N TRP A 86 8.29 -1.25 15.50
CA TRP A 86 7.79 -0.02 14.87
C TRP A 86 7.76 1.17 15.82
N LEU A 87 7.36 0.94 17.08
CA LEU A 87 7.31 1.98 18.12
C LEU A 87 8.71 2.49 18.50
N GLU A 88 9.70 1.60 18.61
CA GLU A 88 11.09 1.98 18.90
C GLU A 88 11.75 2.71 17.73
N ALA A 89 11.50 2.24 16.51
CA ALA A 89 12.14 2.74 15.29
C ALA A 89 11.59 4.10 14.82
N PHE A 90 10.27 4.31 14.93
CA PHE A 90 9.58 5.45 14.32
C PHE A 90 8.81 6.32 15.31
N GLY A 91 8.75 5.96 16.60
CA GLY A 91 8.14 6.76 17.66
C GLY A 91 6.69 7.13 17.35
N GLU A 92 6.36 8.43 17.44
CA GLU A 92 5.01 8.95 17.16
C GLU A 92 4.54 8.69 15.71
N SER A 93 5.48 8.56 14.77
CA SER A 93 5.20 8.29 13.35
C SER A 93 4.99 6.81 13.06
N ALA A 94 5.19 5.91 14.04
CA ALA A 94 5.11 4.47 13.84
C ALA A 94 3.80 4.01 13.19
N GLY A 95 2.68 4.64 13.54
CA GLY A 95 1.39 4.29 12.97
C GLY A 95 1.31 4.53 11.46
N GLU A 96 1.76 5.68 10.99
CA GLU A 96 1.74 6.01 9.57
C GLU A 96 2.72 5.15 8.76
N TYR A 97 3.93 4.93 9.29
CA TYR A 97 4.93 4.10 8.63
C TYR A 97 4.51 2.63 8.56
N LEU A 98 3.85 2.12 9.61
CA LEU A 98 3.23 0.80 9.58
C LEU A 98 2.14 0.72 8.51
N MET A 99 1.26 1.72 8.42
CA MET A 99 0.22 1.74 7.39
C MET A 99 0.81 1.78 5.98
N ALA A 100 1.87 2.57 5.76
CA ALA A 100 2.56 2.63 4.48
C ALA A 100 3.15 1.26 4.09
N CYS A 101 3.80 0.59 5.03
CA CYS A 101 4.30 -0.77 4.82
C CYS A 101 3.16 -1.77 4.54
N ALA A 102 2.05 -1.67 5.27
CA ALA A 102 0.91 -2.58 5.13
C ALA A 102 0.20 -2.40 3.77
N TYR A 103 -0.08 -1.16 3.37
CA TYR A 103 -0.65 -0.87 2.05
C TYR A 103 0.28 -1.29 0.93
N ALA A 104 1.57 -0.93 0.99
CA ALA A 104 2.54 -1.36 -0.01
C ALA A 104 2.64 -2.90 -0.10
N SER A 105 2.59 -3.62 1.03
CA SER A 105 2.61 -5.09 1.05
C SER A 105 1.36 -5.70 0.44
N ALA A 106 0.19 -5.13 0.72
CA ALA A 106 -1.08 -5.55 0.13
C ALA A 106 -1.08 -5.32 -1.39
N THR A 107 -0.69 -4.12 -1.81
CA THR A 107 -0.56 -3.75 -3.23
C THR A 107 0.48 -4.63 -3.95
N GLU A 108 1.61 -4.96 -3.33
CA GLU A 108 2.59 -5.89 -3.91
C GLU A 108 1.98 -7.26 -4.18
N ARG A 109 1.18 -7.79 -3.24
CA ARG A 109 0.51 -9.09 -3.43
C ARG A 109 -0.45 -9.05 -4.62
N ILE A 110 -1.20 -7.97 -4.78
CA ILE A 110 -2.16 -7.76 -5.87
C ILE A 110 -1.40 -7.59 -7.20
N ALA A 111 -0.44 -6.66 -7.25
CA ALA A 111 0.36 -6.36 -8.42
C ALA A 111 1.16 -7.58 -8.90
N ARG A 112 1.78 -8.33 -7.98
CA ARG A 112 2.51 -9.57 -8.32
C ARG A 112 1.59 -10.61 -8.96
N ALA A 113 0.40 -10.84 -8.41
CA ALA A 113 -0.56 -11.79 -8.97
C ALA A 113 -1.00 -11.38 -10.39
N GLY A 114 -1.24 -10.09 -10.62
CA GLY A 114 -1.53 -9.57 -11.96
C GLY A 114 -0.35 -9.71 -12.92
N ARG A 115 0.87 -9.39 -12.46
CA ARG A 115 2.11 -9.45 -13.25
C ARG A 115 2.43 -10.87 -13.71
N GLU A 116 2.14 -11.88 -12.89
CA GLU A 116 2.25 -13.30 -13.26
C GLU A 116 1.32 -13.68 -14.44
N GLN A 117 0.18 -12.99 -14.59
CA GLN A 117 -0.70 -13.20 -15.74
C GLN A 117 -0.28 -12.38 -16.95
N TYR A 118 0.02 -11.10 -16.79
CA TYR A 118 0.43 -10.23 -17.88
C TYR A 118 1.37 -9.12 -17.37
N PRO A 119 2.66 -9.11 -17.75
CA PRO A 119 3.63 -8.21 -17.16
C PRO A 119 3.61 -6.80 -17.79
N LEU A 120 2.44 -6.16 -17.81
CA LEU A 120 2.34 -4.73 -18.11
C LEU A 120 2.95 -3.91 -16.96
N PRO A 121 3.53 -2.72 -17.23
CA PRO A 121 3.93 -1.82 -16.16
C PRO A 121 2.71 -1.40 -15.32
N MET A 122 2.87 -1.49 -14.00
CA MET A 122 1.86 -1.13 -13.03
C MET A 122 2.32 0.09 -12.23
N TYR A 123 1.40 0.98 -11.89
CA TYR A 123 1.70 2.14 -11.04
C TYR A 123 0.63 2.32 -9.96
N VAL A 124 0.94 3.12 -8.96
CA VAL A 124 -0.06 3.61 -8.00
C VAL A 124 -0.04 5.13 -7.98
N ASN A 125 -1.20 5.74 -7.72
CA ASN A 125 -1.33 7.18 -7.56
C ASN A 125 -1.33 7.60 -6.08
N ALA A 126 -1.00 8.87 -5.84
CA ALA A 126 -0.87 9.46 -4.52
C ALA A 126 -1.80 10.67 -4.37
N TRP A 127 -2.78 10.56 -3.47
CA TRP A 127 -3.39 11.74 -2.88
C TRP A 127 -2.37 12.41 -1.96
N LEU A 128 -1.90 13.59 -2.37
CA LEU A 128 -0.81 14.31 -1.74
C LEU A 128 -1.13 14.83 -0.33
N GLU A 129 -0.08 14.93 0.49
CA GLU A 129 -0.14 15.51 1.84
C GLU A 129 -0.50 17.01 1.75
N GLN A 130 -1.71 17.37 2.19
CA GLN A 130 -2.16 18.78 2.24
C GLN A 130 -1.93 19.43 3.61
N MET A 131 -1.87 18.63 4.68
CA MET A 131 -1.69 19.06 6.06
C MET A 131 -0.74 18.10 6.77
N THR A 132 -0.21 18.49 7.93
CA THR A 132 0.88 17.75 8.59
C THR A 132 0.46 16.50 9.37
N ARG A 133 -0.85 16.26 9.57
CA ARG A 133 -1.35 15.19 10.44
C ARG A 133 -1.84 13.97 9.63
N PRO A 134 -1.29 12.76 9.83
CA PRO A 134 -1.81 11.57 9.18
C PRO A 134 -3.30 11.34 9.50
N GLY A 135 -4.08 11.03 8.46
CA GLY A 135 -5.54 10.91 8.54
C GLY A 135 -6.29 12.19 8.15
N THR A 136 -5.62 13.35 8.06
CA THR A 136 -6.19 14.53 7.35
C THR A 136 -5.91 14.49 5.85
N TYR A 137 -4.96 13.65 5.45
CA TYR A 137 -4.75 13.08 4.12
C TYR A 137 -4.71 11.55 4.27
N PRO A 138 -4.81 10.77 3.18
CA PRO A 138 -4.82 9.31 3.26
C PRO A 138 -3.52 8.76 3.87
N SER A 139 -3.57 8.41 5.17
CA SER A 139 -2.42 7.89 5.90
C SER A 139 -2.01 6.53 5.32
N GLY A 140 -0.71 6.38 5.05
CA GLY A 140 -0.12 5.19 4.44
C GLY A 140 -0.05 5.24 2.90
N GLY A 141 -0.66 6.23 2.25
CA GLY A 141 -0.53 6.43 0.81
C GLY A 141 0.92 6.75 0.38
N PRO A 142 1.24 6.67 -0.93
CA PRO A 142 2.58 6.88 -1.47
C PRO A 142 2.99 8.37 -1.55
N VAL A 143 2.82 9.11 -0.45
CA VAL A 143 3.26 10.51 -0.33
C VAL A 143 4.79 10.62 -0.24
N ALA A 144 5.34 11.81 -0.51
CA ALA A 144 6.77 12.05 -0.68
C ALA A 144 7.67 11.42 0.41
N LYS A 145 7.32 11.57 1.69
CA LYS A 145 8.10 11.02 2.81
C LYS A 145 8.05 9.48 2.93
N LEU A 146 7.04 8.85 2.32
CA LEU A 146 6.81 7.41 2.34
C LEU A 146 7.26 6.71 1.04
N LEU A 147 7.77 7.44 0.04
CA LEU A 147 8.27 6.84 -1.20
C LEU A 147 9.31 5.74 -0.96
N PRO A 148 10.30 5.87 -0.04
CA PRO A 148 11.26 4.80 0.20
C PRO A 148 10.60 3.51 0.71
N MET A 149 9.56 3.63 1.55
CA MET A 149 8.76 2.49 2.02
C MET A 149 8.09 1.78 0.85
N TRP A 150 7.36 2.52 0.03
CA TRP A 150 6.63 1.97 -1.12
C TRP A 150 7.57 1.32 -2.14
N GLN A 151 8.70 1.95 -2.46
CA GLN A 151 9.71 1.40 -3.36
C GLN A 151 10.37 0.13 -2.82
N THR A 152 10.56 0.04 -1.50
CA THR A 152 11.17 -1.13 -0.85
C THR A 152 10.20 -2.31 -0.78
N VAL A 153 8.94 -2.03 -0.45
CA VAL A 153 7.95 -3.05 -0.10
C VAL A 153 7.13 -3.52 -1.31
N ALA A 154 6.96 -2.69 -2.33
CA ALA A 154 6.19 -3.00 -3.54
C ALA A 154 7.02 -2.99 -4.83
N PRO A 155 8.01 -3.90 -4.99
CA PRO A 155 8.90 -3.94 -6.14
C PRO A 155 8.21 -4.30 -7.48
N SER A 156 6.95 -4.75 -7.47
CA SER A 156 6.16 -4.96 -8.69
C SER A 156 5.54 -3.68 -9.24
N ILE A 157 5.56 -2.58 -8.48
CA ILE A 157 5.07 -1.27 -8.89
C ILE A 157 6.20 -0.47 -9.56
N ALA A 158 6.00 -0.10 -10.83
CA ALA A 158 7.00 0.57 -11.65
C ALA A 158 7.08 2.09 -11.39
N ALA A 159 6.01 2.71 -10.91
CA ALA A 159 5.96 4.14 -10.64
C ALA A 159 5.00 4.50 -9.50
N LEU A 160 5.34 5.56 -8.77
CA LEU A 160 4.50 6.22 -7.78
C LEU A 160 4.15 7.61 -8.35
N ALA A 161 2.89 7.83 -8.69
CA ALA A 161 2.43 9.00 -9.44
C ALA A 161 1.70 10.01 -8.55
N PRO A 162 2.08 11.30 -8.54
CA PRO A 162 1.36 12.32 -7.77
C PRO A 162 0.08 12.77 -8.48
N ASP A 163 -1.02 12.87 -7.75
CA ASP A 163 -2.23 13.53 -8.23
C ASP A 163 -2.23 15.00 -7.82
N ILE A 164 -2.10 15.88 -8.80
CA ILE A 164 -1.95 17.33 -8.61
C ILE A 164 -3.23 18.02 -9.09
N TYR A 165 -3.94 18.64 -8.15
CA TYR A 165 -5.21 19.35 -8.36
C TYR A 165 -5.03 20.87 -8.39
#